data_AF-A0A4D4K1W6-F1
#
_entry.id   AF-A0A4D4K1W6-F1
#
_cell.length_a   1.000
_cell.length_b   1.000
_cell.length_c   1.000
_cell.angle_alpha   90.00
_cell.angle_beta   90.00
_cell.angle_gamma   90.00
#
_symmetry.space_group_name_H-M   'P 1'
#
loop_
_entity.id
_entity.type
_entity.pdbx_description
1 polymer ?
#
loop_
_entity_poly.entity_id
_entity_poly.type
_entity_poly.pdbx_seq_one_letter_code
_entity_poly.pdbx_strand_id
1 'polypeptide(L)'
;MPHLSSQQLRAWRGVLKLQAVLMPKLEAELREETGLTINEEEGRQAVQLALTSAGGHQIRAAMDVRFRGVRRRLVDLLDAEEVELLAKIWARLQAHNAGED
;
A
#
# COMPACT_ATOMS: atom_id res chain seq x y z
N MET A 1 -20.27 -10.75 -2.73
CA MET A 1 -18.96 -10.09 -2.51
C MET A 1 -18.99 -9.49 -1.09
N PRO A 2 -17.97 -9.66 -0.24
CA PRO A 2 -17.95 -8.90 1.01
C PRO A 2 -17.50 -7.48 0.66
N HIS A 3 -18.48 -6.58 0.54
CA HIS A 3 -18.24 -5.18 0.20
C HIS A 3 -17.61 -4.48 1.43
N LEU A 4 -16.38 -3.99 1.31
CA LEU A 4 -15.83 -3.06 2.30
C LEU A 4 -16.71 -1.81 2.32
N SER A 5 -17.04 -1.31 3.51
CA SER A 5 -17.73 -0.02 3.61
C SER A 5 -16.84 1.09 3.02
N SER A 6 -17.44 2.20 2.62
CA SER A 6 -16.69 3.35 2.10
C SER A 6 -15.58 3.82 3.06
N GLN A 7 -15.78 3.69 4.37
CA GLN A 7 -14.77 4.04 5.38
C GLN A 7 -13.62 3.02 5.41
N GLN A 8 -13.93 1.72 5.40
CA GLN A 8 -12.94 0.64 5.35
C GLN A 8 -12.10 0.70 4.07
N LEU A 9 -12.73 1.07 2.94
CA LEU A 9 -12.05 1.28 1.67
C LEU A 9 -11.08 2.48 1.72
N ARG A 10 -11.44 3.56 2.42
CA ARG A 10 -10.56 4.73 2.62
C ARG A 10 -9.35 4.38 3.48
N ALA A 11 -9.55 3.69 4.60
CA ALA A 11 -8.46 3.23 5.46
C ALA A 11 -7.48 2.32 4.69
N TRP A 12 -8.00 1.34 3.95
CA TRP A 12 -7.16 0.47 3.13
C TRP A 12 -6.39 1.21 2.02
N ARG A 13 -7.03 2.18 1.36
CA ARG A 13 -6.33 3.06 0.40
C ARG A 13 -5.24 3.88 1.08
N GLY A 14 -5.44 4.30 2.33
CA GLY A 14 -4.44 4.99 3.15
C GLY A 14 -3.18 4.17 3.34
N VAL A 15 -3.32 2.89 3.74
CA VAL A 15 -2.20 1.94 3.87
C VAL A 15 -1.45 1.79 2.55
N LEU A 16 -2.16 1.52 1.45
CA LEU A 16 -1.53 1.31 0.15
C LEU A 16 -0.78 2.54 -0.35
N LYS A 17 -1.34 3.74 -0.13
CA LYS A 17 -0.68 4.99 -0.52
C LYS A 17 0.52 5.31 0.37
N LEU A 18 0.43 5.09 1.68
CA LEU A 18 1.58 5.25 2.57
C LEU A 18 2.70 4.31 2.14
N GLN A 19 2.40 3.03 1.92
CA GLN A 19 3.41 2.06 1.48
C GLN A 19 4.06 2.46 0.15
N ALA A 20 3.29 2.97 -0.81
CA ALA A 20 3.80 3.39 -2.12
C ALA A 20 4.72 4.62 -2.06
N VAL A 21 4.61 5.47 -1.02
CA VAL A 21 5.44 6.68 -0.85
C VAL A 21 6.58 6.46 0.13
N LEU A 22 6.33 5.79 1.25
CA LEU A 22 7.30 5.60 2.32
C LEU A 22 8.40 4.61 1.94
N MET A 23 8.05 3.47 1.31
CA MET A 23 9.04 2.44 1.00
C MET A 23 10.16 2.93 0.06
N PRO A 24 9.87 3.67 -1.04
CA PRO A 24 10.93 4.23 -1.87
C PRO A 24 11.85 5.21 -1.13
N LYS A 25 11.32 5.98 -0.17
CA LYS A 25 12.10 6.92 0.64
C LYS A 25 13.04 6.22 1.60
N LEU A 26 12.52 5.25 2.35
CA LEU A 26 13.35 4.43 3.24
C LEU A 26 14.43 3.66 2.47
N GLU A 27 14.14 3.24 1.24
CA GLU A 27 15.13 2.60 0.36
C GLU A 27 16.17 3.58 -0.20
N ALA A 28 15.79 4.84 -0.42
CA ALA A 28 16.73 5.91 -0.77
C ALA A 28 17.64 6.28 0.41
N GLU A 29 17.07 6.45 1.60
CA GLU A 29 17.81 6.72 2.85
C GLU A 29 18.80 5.58 3.15
N LEU A 30 18.35 4.32 3.10
CA LEU A 30 19.24 3.17 3.32
C LEU A 30 20.41 3.16 2.33
N ARG A 31 20.14 3.43 1.05
CA ARG A 31 21.16 3.47 0.00
C ARG A 31 22.13 4.62 0.22
N GLU A 32 21.66 5.79 0.63
CA GLU A 32 22.49 6.95 0.90
C GLU A 32 23.41 6.71 2.11
N GLU A 33 22.86 6.19 3.21
CA GLU A 33 23.61 5.99 4.45
C GLU A 33 24.57 4.80 4.41
N THR A 34 24.22 3.74 3.68
CA THR A 34 24.94 2.45 3.77
C THR A 34 25.43 1.90 2.43
N GLY A 35 24.93 2.43 1.31
CA GLY A 35 25.14 1.86 -0.02
C GLY A 35 24.29 0.62 -0.33
N LEU A 36 23.48 0.12 0.61
CA LEU A 36 22.70 -1.11 0.46
C LEU A 36 21.26 -0.84 0.00
N THR A 37 20.62 -1.83 -0.63
CA THR A 37 19.17 -1.83 -0.91
C THR A 37 18.53 -3.08 -0.31
N ILE A 38 17.26 -2.98 0.12
CA ILE A 38 16.54 -4.08 0.81
C ILE A 38 16.22 -5.24 -0.17
N ASN A 39 16.27 -4.99 -1.49
CA ASN A 39 15.94 -5.98 -2.53
C ASN A 39 17.07 -6.11 -3.57
N GLU A 40 18.31 -6.29 -3.11
CA GLU A 40 19.43 -6.62 -4.01
C GLU A 40 19.32 -8.08 -4.51
N GLU A 41 18.36 -8.34 -5.40
CA GLU A 41 18.54 -9.38 -6.43
C GLU A 41 19.10 -8.69 -7.67
N GLU A 42 20.37 -8.93 -7.90
CA GLU A 42 21.19 -8.43 -8.99
C GLU A 42 20.41 -8.29 -10.32
N GLY A 43 20.10 -7.05 -10.70
CA GLY A 43 19.72 -6.65 -12.05
C GLY A 43 18.27 -6.88 -12.49
N ARG A 44 17.39 -5.87 -12.28
CA ARG A 44 16.18 -5.69 -13.12
C ARG A 44 15.90 -4.21 -13.39
N GLN A 45 16.27 -3.74 -14.59
CA GLN A 45 15.71 -2.52 -15.18
C GLN A 45 14.18 -2.63 -15.21
N ALA A 46 13.48 -1.64 -14.67
CA ALA A 46 12.02 -1.61 -14.68
C ALA A 46 11.51 -1.54 -16.13
N VAL A 47 10.91 -2.62 -16.62
CA VAL A 47 10.19 -2.65 -17.89
C VAL A 47 8.74 -2.25 -17.63
N GLN A 48 8.18 -1.36 -18.45
CA GLN A 48 6.77 -0.99 -18.33
C GLN A 48 5.90 -2.15 -18.82
N LEU A 49 5.24 -2.84 -17.89
CA LEU A 49 4.37 -3.97 -18.19
C LEU A 49 2.91 -3.51 -18.25
N ALA A 50 2.29 -3.67 -19.42
CA ALA A 50 0.85 -3.49 -19.57
C ALA A 50 0.12 -4.78 -19.16
N LEU A 51 -0.86 -4.65 -18.27
CA LEU A 51 -1.66 -5.79 -17.84
C LEU A 51 -2.60 -6.21 -18.99
N THR A 52 -2.51 -7.47 -19.42
CA THR A 52 -3.47 -8.01 -20.40
C THR A 52 -4.87 -8.07 -19.80
N SER A 53 -5.92 -8.07 -20.63
CA SER A 53 -7.30 -8.20 -20.15
C SER A 53 -7.50 -9.46 -19.30
N ALA A 54 -6.92 -10.59 -19.73
CA ALA A 54 -6.93 -11.85 -18.98
C ALA A 54 -6.21 -11.72 -17.63
N GLY A 55 -5.02 -11.08 -17.61
CA GLY A 55 -4.31 -10.75 -16.37
C GLY A 55 -5.12 -9.82 -15.45
N GLY A 56 -5.87 -8.87 -16.00
CA GLY A 56 -6.80 -8.01 -15.26
C GLY A 56 -7.92 -8.78 -14.57
N HIS A 57 -8.49 -9.79 -15.22
CA HIS A 57 -9.47 -10.67 -14.60
C HIS A 57 -8.87 -11.52 -13.47
N GLN A 58 -7.65 -12.04 -13.67
CA GLN A 58 -6.94 -12.81 -12.64
C GLN A 58 -6.57 -11.94 -11.44
N ILE A 59 -6.07 -10.71 -11.65
CA ILE A 59 -5.80 -9.77 -10.55
C ILE A 59 -7.08 -9.44 -9.79
N ARG A 60 -8.20 -9.18 -10.47
CA ARG A 60 -9.49 -8.93 -9.79
C ARG A 60 -9.91 -10.10 -8.91
N ALA A 61 -9.81 -11.33 -9.41
CA ALA A 61 -10.10 -12.52 -8.62
C ALA A 61 -9.15 -12.69 -7.41
N ALA A 62 -7.86 -12.37 -7.57
CA ALA A 62 -6.88 -12.39 -6.50
C ALA A 62 -7.08 -11.26 -5.47
N MET A 63 -7.58 -10.09 -5.88
CA MET A 63 -7.89 -8.97 -4.99
C MET A 63 -8.97 -9.34 -3.97
N ASP A 64 -9.93 -10.19 -4.33
CA ASP A 64 -10.92 -10.69 -3.38
C ASP A 64 -10.28 -11.49 -2.23
N VAL A 65 -9.29 -12.33 -2.54
CA VAL A 65 -8.52 -13.06 -1.52
C VAL A 65 -7.76 -12.08 -0.64
N ARG A 66 -7.09 -11.09 -1.25
CA ARG A 66 -6.31 -10.06 -0.55
C ARG A 66 -7.20 -9.23 0.37
N PHE A 67 -8.34 -8.72 -0.10
CA PHE A 67 -9.27 -7.91 0.69
C PHE A 67 -9.88 -8.69 1.85
N ARG A 68 -10.22 -9.97 1.66
CA ARG A 68 -10.64 -10.83 2.79
C ARG A 68 -9.56 -10.95 3.84
N GLY A 69 -8.29 -11.11 3.43
CA GLY A 69 -7.15 -11.16 4.34
C GLY A 69 -6.99 -9.86 5.14
N VAL A 70 -7.04 -8.71 4.46
CA VAL A 70 -6.98 -7.38 5.07
C VAL A 70 -8.12 -7.15 6.06
N ARG A 71 -9.34 -7.51 5.65
CA ARG A 71 -10.51 -7.32 6.50
C ARG A 71 -10.35 -8.10 7.81
N ARG A 72 -10.05 -9.39 7.71
CA ARG A 72 -9.92 -10.28 8.88
C ARG A 72 -8.75 -9.92 9.81
N ARG A 73 -7.64 -9.43 9.26
CA ARG A 73 -6.39 -9.23 10.02
C ARG A 73 -6.18 -7.80 10.52
N LEU A 74 -6.99 -6.85 10.07
CA LEU A 74 -6.86 -5.46 10.43
C LEU A 74 -8.22 -4.82 10.68
N VAL A 75 -9.08 -4.80 9.66
CA VAL A 75 -10.31 -3.99 9.71
C VAL A 75 -11.31 -4.49 10.75
N ASP A 76 -11.50 -5.80 10.86
CA ASP A 76 -12.43 -6.39 11.84
C ASP A 76 -11.88 -6.33 13.28
N LEU A 77 -10.63 -5.87 13.49
CA LEU A 77 -10.01 -5.70 14.81
C LEU A 77 -10.08 -4.27 15.33
N LEU A 78 -10.64 -3.35 14.56
CA LEU A 78 -10.68 -1.93 14.86
C LEU A 78 -12.12 -1.45 14.99
N ASP A 79 -12.36 -0.55 15.94
CA ASP A 79 -13.62 0.16 16.02
C ASP A 79 -13.70 1.33 15.02
N ALA A 80 -14.86 1.99 14.95
CA ALA A 80 -15.10 3.07 14.00
C ALA A 80 -14.23 4.32 14.26
N GLU A 81 -13.89 4.60 15.52
CA GLU A 81 -13.05 5.73 15.90
C GLU A 81 -11.59 5.46 15.54
N GLU A 82 -11.11 4.26 15.81
CA GLU A 82 -9.75 3.80 15.46
C GLU A 82 -9.53 3.79 13.94
N VAL A 83 -10.51 3.34 13.17
CA VAL A 83 -10.46 3.39 11.70
C VAL A 83 -10.34 4.84 11.20
N GLU A 84 -11.07 5.77 11.81
CA GLU A 84 -11.03 7.19 11.45
C GLU A 84 -9.71 7.85 11.86
N LEU A 85 -9.19 7.52 13.05
CA LEU A 85 -7.89 7.98 13.52
C LEU A 85 -6.76 7.51 12.59
N LEU A 86 -6.78 6.23 12.22
CA LEU A 86 -5.83 5.66 11.28
C LEU A 86 -5.89 6.37 9.91
N ALA A 87 -7.09 6.65 9.39
CA ALA A 87 -7.26 7.45 8.16
C ALA A 87 -6.61 8.84 8.26
N LYS A 88 -6.78 9.54 9.39
CA LYS A 88 -6.15 10.84 9.65
C LYS A 88 -4.63 10.74 9.71
N ILE A 89 -4.09 9.74 10.39
CA ILE A 89 -2.64 9.50 10.49
C ILE A 89 -2.06 9.28 9.09
N TRP A 90 -2.68 8.43 8.26
CA TRP A 90 -2.20 8.19 6.90
C TRP A 90 -2.26 9.43 6.01
N ALA A 91 -3.29 10.26 6.13
CA ALA A 91 -3.39 11.51 5.38
C ALA A 91 -2.25 12.47 5.74
N ARG A 92 -1.95 12.61 7.04
CA ARG A 92 -0.84 13.45 7.53
C ARG A 92 0.51 12.96 7.03
N LEU A 93 0.78 11.65 7.10
CA LEU A 93 2.04 11.06 6.64
C LEU A 93 2.21 11.21 5.12
N GLN A 94 1.15 10.99 4.33
CA GLN A 94 1.20 11.23 2.88
C GLN A 94 1.50 12.68 2.54
N ALA A 95 0.86 13.64 3.24
CA ALA A 95 1.07 15.06 2.98
C ALA A 95 2.51 15.50 3.30
N HIS A 96 3.08 15.01 4.40
CA HIS A 96 4.47 15.28 4.75
C HIS A 96 5.43 14.72 3.70
N ASN A 97 5.28 13.44 3.35
CA ASN A 97 6.22 12.77 2.46
C ASN A 97 6.05 13.19 0.99
N ALA A 98 4.89 13.70 0.57
CA ALA A 98 4.71 14.26 -0.77
C ALA A 98 5.34 15.66 -0.93
N GLY A 99 5.75 16.32 0.16
CA GLY A 99 6.35 17.66 0.16
C GLY A 99 7.86 17.68 0.39
N GLU A 100 8.48 16.54 0.63
CA GLU A 100 9.95 16.39 0.62
C GLU A 100 10.32 15.83 -0.77
N ASP A 101 10.49 16.75 -1.72
CA ASP A 101 11.14 16.52 -3.02
C ASP A 101 12.65 16.80 -2.90
#